data_AF-A0A858RIU0-F1
#
_entry.id   AF-A0A858RIU0-F1
#
_cell.length_a   1.000
_cell.length_b   1.000
_cell.length_c   1.000
_cell.angle_alpha   90.00
_cell.angle_beta   90.00
_cell.angle_gamma   90.00
#
_symmetry.space_group_name_H-M   'P 1'
#
loop_
_entity.id
_entity.type
_entity.pdbx_description
1 polymer ?
#
loop_
_entity_poly.entity_id
_entity_poly.type
_entity_poly.pdbx_seq_one_letter_code
_entity_poly.pdbx_strand_id
1 'polypeptide(L)'
;MKASLTITALILAVAGVIGWQNKVKLEDAHAVRDRLKEEAKSLGLDADELLKNGASPRRMKSQRESTEDKQAHAKDFAKRLADFANEMNAFEKQGQEPGPEMQKRIFAIIDEMLKLDAGQLKVVVAELKVAPGIDEEMRRGIIGFAIMTLSDRQPSAALTLYVESADLLKGPGSPGDHLVTSALAKWAEDDPVAAMEWYRSNTKEHPDVVSSSARLGLVTGAARQDPRLAFKLISELGLSSDMQVGQNLARQTKTTAEKTALLAAFREQMKGTSDADTSNALRKSIMEGMATKMTEEGYEASASWLGTASLSQEEAQAMAKGLSSWQMKGDDTGKWIDWMSDKLPADAFKEKVNDMMRNWTTRDYKAAGEWINATKDGPVRQAAAQTYAVTVAPYEPESAAQWAETLPAGTDRDQAFKSIHAEWKKKDEAAAAEFARKNGIAP
;
A
#
# COMPACT_ATOMS: atom_id res chain seq x y z
N MET A 1 9.65 -23.68 11.52
CA MET A 1 8.21 -23.99 11.46
C MET A 1 7.80 -23.80 10.01
N LYS A 2 7.41 -24.88 9.31
CA LYS A 2 6.95 -24.80 7.92
C LYS A 2 5.46 -24.45 7.98
N ALA A 3 5.03 -23.36 7.36
CA ALA A 3 3.60 -23.11 7.16
C ALA A 3 3.02 -24.29 6.34
N SER A 4 1.84 -24.80 6.72
CA SER A 4 1.15 -25.84 5.92
C SER A 4 1.04 -25.39 4.46
N LEU A 5 1.39 -26.30 3.53
CA LEU A 5 1.29 -26.05 2.09
C LEU A 5 -0.16 -25.79 1.68
N THR A 6 -1.12 -26.21 2.49
CA THR A 6 -2.56 -26.09 2.30
C THR A 6 -3.06 -24.68 2.59
N ILE A 7 -2.57 -24.06 3.67
CA ILE A 7 -2.77 -22.62 3.94
C ILE A 7 -2.05 -21.80 2.88
N THR A 8 -0.85 -22.23 2.48
CA THR A 8 -0.07 -21.54 1.45
C THR A 8 -0.77 -21.62 0.09
N ALA A 9 -1.42 -22.74 -0.27
CA ALA A 9 -2.19 -22.88 -1.50
C ALA A 9 -3.50 -22.09 -1.49
N LEU A 10 -4.22 -22.05 -0.35
CA LEU A 10 -5.41 -21.19 -0.17
C LEU A 10 -5.03 -19.69 -0.23
N ILE A 11 -3.93 -19.29 0.39
CA ILE A 11 -3.42 -17.90 0.35
C ILE A 11 -2.82 -17.54 -1.02
N LEU A 12 -2.11 -18.46 -1.70
CA LEU A 12 -1.58 -18.22 -3.05
C LEU A 12 -2.69 -18.20 -4.11
N ALA A 13 -3.76 -18.98 -3.93
CA ALA A 13 -4.96 -18.87 -4.75
C ALA A 13 -5.60 -17.48 -4.64
N VAL A 14 -5.57 -16.85 -3.45
CA VAL A 14 -6.07 -15.47 -3.23
C VAL A 14 -5.33 -14.43 -4.08
N ALA A 15 -4.02 -14.59 -4.32
CA ALA A 15 -3.25 -13.65 -5.15
C ALA A 15 -3.54 -13.79 -6.66
N GLY A 16 -3.92 -14.98 -7.14
CA GLY A 16 -4.22 -15.24 -8.55
C GLY A 16 -5.69 -15.04 -8.96
N VAL A 17 -6.63 -15.19 -8.03
CA VAL A 17 -8.07 -15.28 -8.35
C VAL A 17 -8.71 -13.93 -8.70
N ILE A 18 -8.21 -12.80 -8.19
CA ILE A 18 -8.78 -11.47 -8.55
C ILE A 18 -8.51 -11.14 -10.02
N GLY A 19 -7.30 -11.45 -10.53
CA GLY A 19 -6.95 -11.26 -11.93
C GLY A 19 -7.67 -12.23 -12.87
N TRP A 20 -7.88 -13.48 -12.43
CA TRP A 20 -8.56 -14.50 -13.21
C TRP A 20 -10.09 -14.32 -13.27
N GLN A 21 -10.73 -13.91 -12.17
CA GLN A 21 -12.19 -13.67 -12.13
C GLN A 21 -12.64 -12.58 -13.10
N ASN A 22 -11.86 -11.51 -13.28
CA ASN A 22 -12.22 -10.47 -14.24
C ASN A 22 -12.16 -10.97 -15.69
N LYS A 23 -11.29 -11.93 -15.98
CA LYS A 23 -11.16 -12.54 -17.29
C LYS A 23 -12.27 -13.58 -17.55
N VAL A 24 -12.52 -14.47 -16.59
CA VAL A 24 -13.55 -15.52 -16.70
C VAL A 24 -14.97 -14.94 -16.68
N LYS A 25 -15.26 -13.95 -15.82
CA LYS A 25 -16.58 -13.29 -15.82
C LYS A 25 -16.88 -12.57 -17.13
N LEU A 26 -15.85 -12.06 -17.81
CA LEU A 26 -16.01 -11.43 -19.12
C LEU A 26 -16.29 -12.47 -20.21
N GLU A 27 -15.56 -13.58 -20.19
CA GLU A 27 -15.75 -14.70 -21.13
C GLU A 27 -17.12 -15.38 -20.94
N ASP A 28 -17.56 -15.63 -19.71
CA ASP A 28 -18.88 -16.19 -19.40
C ASP A 28 -20.01 -15.21 -19.73
N ALA A 29 -19.84 -13.91 -19.45
CA ALA A 29 -20.82 -12.90 -19.83
C ALA A 29 -20.97 -12.77 -21.35
N HIS A 30 -19.86 -12.92 -22.10
CA HIS A 30 -19.90 -12.96 -23.55
C HIS A 30 -20.59 -14.23 -24.07
N ALA A 31 -20.29 -15.40 -23.51
CA ALA A 31 -20.94 -16.65 -23.91
C ALA A 31 -22.45 -16.64 -23.63
N VAL A 32 -22.88 -16.11 -22.48
CA VAL A 32 -24.30 -15.95 -22.15
C VAL A 32 -24.97 -14.95 -23.07
N ARG A 33 -24.32 -13.81 -23.36
CA ARG A 33 -24.84 -12.80 -24.30
C ARG A 33 -25.01 -13.41 -25.69
N ASP A 34 -24.03 -14.14 -26.18
CA ASP A 34 -24.02 -14.68 -27.54
C ASP A 34 -25.09 -15.78 -27.70
N ARG A 35 -25.26 -16.64 -26.67
CA ARG A 35 -26.37 -17.61 -26.62
C ARG A 35 -27.74 -16.93 -26.61
N LEU A 36 -27.91 -15.88 -25.80
CA LEU A 36 -29.17 -15.13 -25.74
C LEU A 36 -29.46 -14.39 -27.05
N LYS A 37 -28.43 -13.93 -27.78
CA LYS A 37 -28.59 -13.36 -29.12
C LYS A 37 -29.03 -14.41 -30.15
N GLU A 38 -28.48 -15.62 -30.10
CA GLU A 38 -28.91 -16.71 -30.96
C GLU A 38 -30.35 -17.15 -30.66
N GLU A 39 -30.71 -17.23 -29.38
CA GLU A 39 -32.06 -17.59 -28.94
C GLU A 39 -33.08 -16.50 -29.35
N ALA A 40 -32.76 -15.22 -29.17
CA ALA A 40 -33.58 -14.11 -29.67
C ALA A 40 -33.79 -14.18 -31.19
N LYS A 41 -32.73 -14.48 -31.96
CA LYS A 41 -32.80 -14.66 -33.41
C LYS A 41 -33.68 -15.84 -33.80
N SER A 42 -33.62 -16.94 -33.06
CA SER A 42 -34.49 -18.12 -33.28
C SER A 42 -35.98 -17.83 -33.03
N LEU A 43 -36.27 -16.82 -32.21
CA LEU A 43 -37.62 -16.35 -31.89
C LEU A 43 -38.09 -15.19 -32.78
N GLY A 44 -37.30 -14.79 -33.79
CA GLY A 44 -37.62 -13.68 -34.69
C GLY A 44 -37.50 -12.29 -34.06
N LEU A 45 -36.78 -12.15 -32.95
CA LEU A 45 -36.56 -10.91 -32.22
C LEU A 45 -35.19 -10.31 -32.59
N ASP A 46 -35.15 -9.02 -32.97
CA ASP A 46 -33.91 -8.28 -33.15
C ASP A 46 -33.39 -7.77 -31.80
N ALA A 47 -32.36 -8.44 -31.28
CA ALA A 47 -31.73 -8.10 -30.01
C ALA A 47 -31.10 -6.70 -30.01
N ASP A 48 -30.60 -6.22 -31.15
CA ASP A 48 -29.96 -4.90 -31.24
C ASP A 48 -31.01 -3.77 -31.33
N GLU A 49 -32.22 -4.07 -31.81
CA GLU A 49 -33.37 -3.15 -31.77
C GLU A 49 -34.00 -3.06 -30.38
N LEU A 50 -34.09 -4.18 -29.65
CA LEU A 50 -34.58 -4.23 -28.27
C LEU A 50 -33.70 -3.44 -27.29
N LEU A 51 -32.38 -3.45 -27.50
CA LEU A 51 -31.42 -2.69 -26.68
C LEU A 51 -31.44 -1.17 -26.98
N LYS A 52 -31.80 -0.77 -28.22
CA LYS A 52 -31.93 0.65 -28.61
C LYS A 52 -33.18 1.31 -28.02
N ASN A 53 -34.26 0.56 -27.84
CA ASN A 53 -35.56 1.12 -27.44
C ASN A 53 -35.76 1.25 -25.91
N GLY A 54 -34.71 1.08 -25.10
CA GLY A 54 -34.73 1.40 -23.67
C GLY A 54 -35.75 0.61 -22.84
N ALA A 55 -36.30 -0.48 -23.37
CA ALA A 55 -37.26 -1.32 -22.66
C ALA A 55 -36.52 -2.08 -21.56
N SER A 56 -36.56 -1.54 -20.34
CA SER A 56 -36.12 -2.26 -19.15
C SER A 56 -36.89 -3.59 -19.06
N PRO A 57 -36.21 -4.75 -19.02
CA PRO A 57 -36.89 -6.03 -18.85
C PRO A 57 -37.73 -5.98 -17.57
N ARG A 58 -39.00 -6.37 -17.67
CA ARG A 58 -39.84 -6.61 -16.50
C ARG A 58 -39.15 -7.69 -15.67
N ARG A 59 -38.62 -7.33 -14.50
CA ARG A 59 -38.01 -8.27 -13.54
C ARG A 59 -39.02 -9.41 -13.30
N MET A 60 -38.74 -10.60 -13.84
CA MET A 60 -39.37 -11.82 -13.34
C MET A 60 -39.01 -11.91 -11.86
N LYS A 61 -40.02 -12.10 -11.00
CA LYS A 61 -39.80 -12.38 -9.58
C LYS A 61 -38.96 -13.65 -9.52
N SER A 62 -37.66 -13.54 -9.23
CA SER A 62 -36.88 -14.73 -8.91
C SER A 62 -37.54 -15.37 -7.70
N GLN A 63 -37.72 -16.68 -7.76
CA GLN A 63 -38.16 -17.48 -6.63
C GLN A 63 -37.18 -17.17 -5.48
N ARG A 64 -37.66 -16.43 -4.48
CA ARG A 64 -36.84 -16.02 -3.34
C ARG A 64 -36.60 -17.31 -2.56
N GLU A 65 -35.41 -17.86 -2.69
CA GLU A 65 -34.93 -19.00 -1.91
C GLU A 65 -35.24 -18.72 -0.42
N SER A 66 -35.91 -19.65 0.25
CA SER A 66 -36.36 -19.42 1.61
C SER A 66 -35.17 -19.39 2.57
N THR A 67 -35.33 -18.76 3.74
CA THR A 67 -34.28 -18.75 4.77
C THR A 67 -33.91 -20.18 5.20
N GLU A 68 -34.88 -21.09 5.21
CA GLU A 68 -34.67 -22.51 5.54
C GLU A 68 -33.83 -23.22 4.46
N ASP A 69 -34.14 -22.99 3.18
CA ASP A 69 -33.37 -23.56 2.05
C ASP A 69 -31.91 -23.07 2.09
N LYS A 70 -31.71 -21.78 2.37
CA LYS A 70 -30.37 -21.18 2.49
C LYS A 70 -29.55 -21.78 3.63
N GLN A 71 -30.17 -22.03 4.78
CA GLN A 71 -29.51 -22.67 5.92
C GLN A 71 -29.20 -24.14 5.64
N ALA A 72 -30.12 -24.87 5.00
CA ALA A 72 -29.89 -26.25 4.60
C ALA A 72 -28.71 -26.35 3.61
N HIS A 73 -28.67 -25.47 2.61
CA HIS A 73 -27.55 -25.35 1.68
C HIS A 73 -26.22 -25.08 2.40
N ALA A 74 -26.20 -24.14 3.36
CA ALA A 74 -25.01 -23.83 4.13
C ALA A 74 -24.50 -25.03 4.95
N LYS A 75 -25.40 -25.80 5.57
CA LYS A 75 -25.03 -27.02 6.33
C LYS A 75 -24.47 -28.11 5.43
N ASP A 76 -25.11 -28.33 4.28
CA ASP A 76 -24.61 -29.29 3.28
C ASP A 76 -23.22 -28.90 2.78
N PHE A 77 -23.02 -27.62 2.45
CA PHE A 77 -21.73 -27.10 2.06
C PHE A 77 -20.68 -27.26 3.17
N ALA A 78 -21.01 -26.96 4.42
CA ALA A 78 -20.10 -27.12 5.55
C ALA A 78 -19.62 -28.57 5.72
N LYS A 79 -20.53 -29.54 5.53
CA LYS A 79 -20.18 -30.96 5.56
C LYS A 79 -19.24 -31.33 4.41
N ARG A 80 -19.56 -30.91 3.17
CA ARG A 80 -18.69 -31.14 2.01
C ARG A 80 -17.30 -30.51 2.21
N LEU A 81 -17.25 -29.34 2.83
CA LEU A 81 -16.01 -28.63 3.15
C LEU A 81 -15.21 -29.36 4.24
N ALA A 82 -15.87 -29.90 5.27
CA ALA A 82 -15.22 -30.71 6.30
C ALA A 82 -14.60 -32.00 5.73
N ASP A 83 -15.36 -32.71 4.89
CA ASP A 83 -14.89 -33.93 4.23
C ASP A 83 -13.69 -33.64 3.32
N PHE A 84 -13.77 -32.54 2.56
CA PHE A 84 -12.67 -32.09 1.70
C PHE A 84 -11.42 -31.70 2.50
N ALA A 85 -11.58 -30.99 3.62
CA ALA A 85 -10.48 -30.59 4.49
C ALA A 85 -9.72 -31.83 5.04
N ASN A 86 -10.45 -32.88 5.42
CA ASN A 86 -9.87 -34.15 5.86
C ASN A 86 -9.09 -34.86 4.75
N GLU A 87 -9.62 -34.86 3.53
CA GLU A 87 -8.94 -35.39 2.34
C GLU A 87 -7.62 -34.67 2.08
N MET A 88 -7.64 -33.33 2.10
CA MET A 88 -6.44 -32.50 1.92
C MET A 88 -5.36 -32.78 2.98
N ASN A 89 -5.75 -32.89 4.25
CA ASN A 89 -4.84 -33.24 5.33
C ASN A 89 -4.19 -34.62 5.14
N ALA A 90 -4.93 -35.59 4.60
CA ALA A 90 -4.38 -36.90 4.28
C ALA A 90 -3.38 -36.85 3.11
N PHE A 91 -3.64 -36.01 2.10
CA PHE A 91 -2.72 -35.77 0.97
C PHE A 91 -1.43 -35.06 1.41
N GLU A 92 -1.53 -34.04 2.27
CA GLU A 92 -0.36 -33.31 2.79
C GLU A 92 0.55 -34.22 3.62
N LYS A 93 -0.02 -35.07 4.49
CA LYS A 93 0.76 -36.06 5.27
C LYS A 93 1.50 -37.07 4.40
N GLN A 94 1.04 -37.30 3.17
CA GLN A 94 1.69 -38.18 2.20
C GLN A 94 2.75 -37.46 1.35
N GLY A 95 2.93 -36.14 1.53
CA GLY A 95 3.92 -35.34 0.80
C GLY A 95 3.61 -35.21 -0.71
N GLN A 96 2.35 -35.37 -1.10
CA GLN A 96 1.92 -35.28 -2.51
C GLN A 96 1.41 -33.88 -2.84
N GLU A 97 1.70 -33.41 -4.05
CA GLU A 97 1.10 -32.17 -4.56
C GLU A 97 -0.31 -32.39 -5.11
N PRO A 98 -1.23 -31.42 -4.99
CA PRO A 98 -2.58 -31.53 -5.53
C PRO A 98 -2.57 -31.63 -7.06
N GLY A 99 -3.03 -32.75 -7.60
CA GLY A 99 -3.23 -32.92 -9.04
C GLY A 99 -4.36 -32.04 -9.61
N PRO A 100 -4.52 -31.97 -10.95
CA PRO A 100 -5.46 -31.07 -11.63
C PRO A 100 -6.93 -31.19 -11.17
N GLU A 101 -7.40 -32.40 -10.89
CA GLU A 101 -8.78 -32.62 -10.41
C GLU A 101 -8.99 -32.09 -8.98
N MET A 102 -7.99 -32.22 -8.12
CA MET A 102 -8.04 -31.67 -6.78
C MET A 102 -8.01 -30.14 -6.81
N GLN A 103 -7.19 -29.55 -7.68
CA GLN A 103 -7.17 -28.10 -7.91
C GLN A 103 -8.54 -27.58 -8.37
N LYS A 104 -9.19 -28.27 -9.30
CA LYS A 104 -10.55 -27.93 -9.76
C LYS A 104 -11.57 -27.94 -8.61
N ARG A 105 -11.47 -28.92 -7.70
CA ARG A 105 -12.32 -28.98 -6.50
C ARG A 105 -12.04 -27.83 -5.53
N ILE A 106 -10.78 -27.45 -5.33
CA ILE A 106 -10.40 -26.27 -4.53
C ILE A 106 -11.09 -25.03 -5.09
N PHE A 107 -11.04 -24.81 -6.41
CA PHE A 107 -11.70 -23.66 -7.03
C PHE A 107 -13.21 -23.69 -6.89
N ALA A 108 -13.85 -24.85 -7.02
CA ALA A 108 -15.30 -24.97 -6.84
C ALA A 108 -15.73 -24.63 -5.40
N ILE A 109 -14.99 -25.08 -4.40
CA ILE A 109 -15.24 -24.76 -2.98
C ILE A 109 -15.08 -23.26 -2.73
N ILE A 110 -14.01 -22.66 -3.27
CA ILE A 110 -13.78 -21.22 -3.14
C ILE A 110 -14.94 -20.44 -3.78
N ASP A 111 -15.33 -20.79 -5.01
CA ASP A 111 -16.43 -20.12 -5.72
C ASP A 111 -17.77 -20.24 -4.98
N GLU A 112 -18.08 -21.41 -4.46
CA GLU A 112 -19.29 -21.64 -3.66
C GLU A 112 -19.26 -20.80 -2.37
N MET A 113 -18.14 -20.80 -1.65
CA MET A 113 -17.99 -19.99 -0.44
C MET A 113 -18.11 -18.49 -0.71
N LEU A 114 -17.59 -18.02 -1.84
CA LEU A 114 -17.72 -16.63 -2.30
C LEU A 114 -19.16 -16.25 -2.68
N LYS A 115 -20.08 -17.19 -2.87
CA LYS A 115 -21.50 -16.93 -3.18
C LYS A 115 -22.38 -16.87 -1.92
N LEU A 116 -21.91 -17.43 -0.82
CA LEU A 116 -22.66 -17.45 0.44
C LEU A 116 -22.83 -16.06 1.03
N ASP A 117 -24.01 -15.81 1.60
CA ASP A 117 -24.27 -14.60 2.39
C ASP A 117 -23.76 -14.74 3.84
N ALA A 118 -23.80 -13.65 4.61
CA ALA A 118 -23.33 -13.64 5.99
C ALA A 118 -24.07 -14.62 6.90
N GLY A 119 -25.37 -14.84 6.69
CA GLY A 119 -26.15 -15.82 7.45
C GLY A 119 -25.68 -17.25 7.16
N GLN A 120 -25.47 -17.56 5.88
CA GLN A 120 -24.95 -18.85 5.45
C GLN A 120 -23.53 -19.11 5.95
N LEU A 121 -22.63 -18.11 5.87
CA LEU A 121 -21.25 -18.24 6.37
C LEU A 121 -21.19 -18.42 7.89
N LYS A 122 -22.08 -17.77 8.66
CA LYS A 122 -22.22 -18.03 10.10
C LYS A 122 -22.60 -19.50 10.38
N VAL A 123 -23.55 -20.04 9.61
CA VAL A 123 -23.93 -21.46 9.73
C VAL A 123 -22.74 -22.37 9.38
N VAL A 124 -22.03 -22.09 8.29
CA VAL A 124 -20.84 -22.86 7.90
C VAL A 124 -19.80 -22.87 9.01
N VAL A 125 -19.49 -21.71 9.59
CA VAL A 125 -18.52 -21.62 10.69
C VAL A 125 -19.01 -22.38 11.94
N ALA A 126 -20.29 -22.28 12.30
CA ALA A 126 -20.84 -23.00 13.44
C ALA A 126 -20.74 -24.54 13.27
N GLU A 127 -21.06 -25.05 12.09
CA GLU A 127 -20.93 -26.49 11.77
C GLU A 127 -19.46 -26.92 11.78
N LEU A 128 -18.56 -26.14 11.15
CA LEU A 128 -17.13 -26.44 11.13
C LEU A 128 -16.51 -26.38 12.53
N LYS A 129 -17.01 -25.55 13.44
CA LYS A 129 -16.57 -25.45 14.84
C LYS A 129 -16.84 -26.71 15.67
N VAL A 130 -17.73 -27.58 15.24
CA VAL A 130 -18.01 -28.86 15.92
C VAL A 130 -17.70 -30.08 15.05
N ALA A 131 -17.33 -29.87 13.78
CA ALA A 131 -17.04 -30.95 12.84
C ALA A 131 -15.87 -31.83 13.34
N PRO A 132 -16.08 -33.16 13.41
CA PRO A 132 -15.01 -34.10 13.75
C PRO A 132 -14.02 -34.26 12.59
N GLY A 133 -12.76 -34.57 12.92
CA GLY A 133 -11.71 -34.87 11.93
C GLY A 133 -10.91 -33.67 11.43
N ILE A 134 -11.44 -32.45 11.51
CA ILE A 134 -10.72 -31.23 11.12
C ILE A 134 -9.83 -30.76 12.26
N ASP A 135 -8.52 -30.69 12.03
CA ASP A 135 -7.58 -30.11 12.99
C ASP A 135 -7.78 -28.59 13.18
N GLU A 136 -7.16 -28.05 14.22
CA GLU A 136 -7.36 -26.65 14.62
C GLU A 136 -6.76 -25.65 13.62
N GLU A 137 -5.65 -26.00 12.96
CA GLU A 137 -4.96 -25.14 11.98
C GLU A 137 -5.82 -24.98 10.72
N MET A 138 -6.36 -26.07 10.20
CA MET A 138 -7.29 -26.07 9.07
C MET A 138 -8.59 -25.32 9.39
N ARG A 139 -9.14 -25.56 10.58
CA ARG A 139 -10.35 -24.86 11.07
C ARG A 139 -10.13 -23.35 11.11
N ARG A 140 -8.98 -22.93 11.64
CA ARG A 140 -8.54 -21.53 11.69
C ARG A 140 -8.40 -20.93 10.29
N GLY A 141 -7.80 -21.66 9.35
CA GLY A 141 -7.65 -21.24 7.95
C GLY A 141 -8.98 -21.01 7.25
N ILE A 142 -9.92 -21.95 7.37
CA ILE A 142 -11.26 -21.85 6.73
C ILE A 142 -12.07 -20.70 7.34
N ILE A 143 -12.08 -20.57 8.67
CA ILE A 143 -12.78 -19.47 9.35
C ILE A 143 -12.17 -18.11 8.98
N GLY A 144 -10.84 -18.02 8.94
CA GLY A 144 -10.14 -16.81 8.49
C GLY A 144 -10.51 -16.42 7.05
N PHE A 145 -10.63 -17.39 6.15
CA PHE A 145 -11.03 -17.17 4.76
C PHE A 145 -12.51 -16.71 4.64
N ALA A 146 -13.41 -17.28 5.44
CA ALA A 146 -14.80 -16.84 5.51
C ALA A 146 -14.92 -15.39 6.00
N ILE A 147 -14.18 -15.02 7.04
CA ILE A 147 -14.12 -13.64 7.56
C ILE A 147 -13.58 -12.70 6.49
N MET A 148 -12.46 -13.04 5.84
CA MET A 148 -11.86 -12.24 4.76
C MET A 148 -12.85 -12.01 3.60
N THR A 149 -13.60 -13.04 3.21
CA THR A 149 -14.64 -12.95 2.17
C THR A 149 -15.75 -11.97 2.56
N LEU A 150 -16.12 -11.95 3.85
CA LEU A 150 -17.11 -11.01 4.37
C LEU A 150 -16.57 -9.58 4.50
N SER A 151 -15.28 -9.40 4.78
CA SER A 151 -14.70 -8.07 5.05
C SER A 151 -14.97 -7.06 3.94
N ASP A 152 -14.94 -7.45 2.67
CA ASP A 152 -15.17 -6.54 1.54
C ASP A 152 -16.66 -6.20 1.30
N ARG A 153 -17.57 -7.10 1.67
CA ARG A 153 -18.99 -7.00 1.30
C ARG A 153 -19.90 -6.64 2.47
N GLN A 154 -19.60 -7.18 3.64
CA GLN A 154 -20.35 -7.07 4.88
C GLN A 154 -19.37 -7.00 6.05
N PRO A 155 -18.60 -5.91 6.17
CA PRO A 155 -17.52 -5.81 7.14
C PRO A 155 -18.00 -5.92 8.59
N SER A 156 -19.20 -5.45 8.91
CA SER A 156 -19.81 -5.62 10.24
C SER A 156 -20.05 -7.09 10.58
N ALA A 157 -20.57 -7.88 9.64
CA ALA A 157 -20.78 -9.31 9.82
C ALA A 157 -19.45 -10.08 9.92
N ALA A 158 -18.43 -9.66 9.16
CA ALA A 158 -17.08 -10.21 9.25
C ALA A 158 -16.49 -10.04 10.67
N LEU A 159 -16.63 -8.83 11.22
CA LEU A 159 -16.15 -8.49 12.56
C LEU A 159 -16.92 -9.22 13.67
N THR A 160 -18.24 -9.36 13.54
CA THR A 160 -19.03 -10.20 14.45
C THR A 160 -18.55 -11.65 14.42
N LEU A 161 -18.35 -12.22 13.22
CA LEU A 161 -17.88 -13.59 13.06
C LEU A 161 -16.46 -13.79 13.63
N TYR A 162 -15.62 -12.77 13.50
CA TYR A 162 -14.28 -12.74 14.10
C TYR A 162 -14.36 -12.81 15.62
N VAL A 163 -15.15 -11.94 16.25
CA VAL A 163 -15.32 -11.92 17.71
C VAL A 163 -15.91 -13.23 18.24
N GLU A 164 -16.93 -13.76 17.57
CA GLU A 164 -17.53 -15.06 17.89
C GLU A 164 -16.53 -16.23 17.76
N SER A 165 -15.43 -16.04 17.02
CA SER A 165 -14.39 -17.06 16.75
C SER A 165 -13.01 -16.68 17.29
N ALA A 166 -12.95 -15.73 18.23
CA ALA A 166 -11.69 -15.19 18.73
C ALA A 166 -10.86 -16.24 19.47
N ASP A 167 -11.48 -17.25 20.08
CA ASP A 167 -10.83 -18.40 20.69
C ASP A 167 -9.93 -19.17 19.71
N LEU A 168 -10.40 -19.38 18.48
CA LEU A 168 -9.68 -20.10 17.42
C LEU A 168 -8.66 -19.24 16.68
N LEU A 169 -8.88 -17.92 16.64
CA LEU A 169 -8.08 -16.99 15.85
C LEU A 169 -6.92 -16.36 16.65
N LYS A 170 -6.78 -16.64 17.95
CA LYS A 170 -5.67 -16.16 18.79
C LYS A 170 -4.35 -16.89 18.49
N GLY A 171 -3.23 -16.14 18.50
CA GLY A 171 -1.86 -16.68 18.51
C GLY A 171 -0.89 -16.00 17.53
N PRO A 172 0.42 -16.26 17.67
CA PRO A 172 1.46 -15.71 16.79
C PRO A 172 1.24 -16.13 15.33
N GLY A 173 1.25 -15.17 14.40
CA GLY A 173 1.04 -15.45 12.97
C GLY A 173 -0.43 -15.62 12.56
N SER A 174 -1.38 -15.35 13.46
CA SER A 174 -2.80 -15.31 13.08
C SER A 174 -3.09 -14.13 12.15
N PRO A 175 -3.96 -14.29 11.13
CA PRO A 175 -4.36 -13.21 10.23
C PRO A 175 -5.24 -12.15 10.92
N GLY A 176 -5.53 -12.31 12.22
CA GLY A 176 -6.63 -11.63 12.90
C GLY A 176 -6.50 -10.11 12.95
N ASP A 177 -5.33 -9.59 13.29
CA ASP A 177 -5.11 -8.14 13.34
C ASP A 177 -5.32 -7.47 11.99
N HIS A 178 -4.82 -8.09 10.91
CA HIS A 178 -5.02 -7.57 9.55
C HIS A 178 -6.48 -7.65 9.12
N LEU A 179 -7.19 -8.76 9.40
CA LEU A 179 -8.60 -8.92 9.06
C LEU A 179 -9.49 -7.89 9.77
N VAL A 180 -9.26 -7.68 11.07
CA VAL A 180 -9.99 -6.66 11.85
C VAL A 180 -9.71 -5.28 11.30
N THR A 181 -8.44 -4.95 11.04
CA THR A 181 -8.03 -3.65 10.49
C THR A 181 -8.68 -3.37 9.14
N SER A 182 -8.63 -4.34 8.22
CA SER A 182 -9.21 -4.20 6.87
C SER A 182 -10.73 -4.12 6.89
N ALA A 183 -11.41 -4.95 7.70
CA ALA A 183 -12.86 -4.89 7.84
C ALA A 183 -13.31 -3.57 8.47
N LEU A 184 -12.63 -3.08 9.51
CA LEU A 184 -12.92 -1.77 10.10
C LEU A 184 -12.66 -0.62 9.12
N ALA A 185 -11.58 -0.67 8.36
CA ALA A 185 -11.33 0.34 7.32
C ALA A 185 -12.42 0.34 6.26
N LYS A 186 -12.87 -0.84 5.82
CA LYS A 186 -13.95 -0.96 4.83
C LYS A 186 -15.30 -0.50 5.40
N TRP A 187 -15.60 -0.83 6.66
CA TRP A 187 -16.84 -0.35 7.30
C TRP A 187 -16.81 1.16 7.51
N ALA A 188 -15.72 1.68 8.05
CA ALA A 188 -15.60 3.11 8.36
C ALA A 188 -15.54 4.00 7.11
N GLU A 189 -15.22 3.43 5.94
CA GLU A 189 -15.37 4.12 4.65
C GLU A 189 -16.83 4.45 4.33
N ASP A 190 -17.77 3.58 4.71
CA ASP A 190 -19.19 3.75 4.41
C ASP A 190 -19.96 4.36 5.60
N ASP A 191 -19.71 3.87 6.82
CA ASP A 191 -20.35 4.30 8.07
C ASP A 191 -19.33 4.31 9.24
N PRO A 192 -18.55 5.41 9.38
CA PRO A 192 -17.55 5.54 10.43
C PRO A 192 -18.14 5.62 11.84
N VAL A 193 -19.40 6.04 11.99
CA VAL A 193 -20.06 6.13 13.30
C VAL A 193 -20.38 4.73 13.80
N ALA A 194 -21.03 3.90 12.99
CA ALA A 194 -21.35 2.52 13.36
C ALA A 194 -20.09 1.68 13.60
N ALA A 195 -19.04 1.85 12.78
CA ALA A 195 -17.77 1.17 12.97
C ALA A 195 -17.10 1.56 14.32
N MET A 196 -17.18 2.84 14.70
CA MET A 196 -16.67 3.33 15.99
C MET A 196 -17.49 2.82 17.19
N GLU A 197 -18.80 2.75 17.07
CA GLU A 197 -19.67 2.17 18.11
C GLU A 197 -19.36 0.69 18.33
N TRP A 198 -19.17 -0.07 17.24
CA TRP A 198 -18.71 -1.44 17.31
C TRP A 198 -17.36 -1.54 18.03
N TYR A 199 -16.38 -0.72 17.64
CA TYR A 199 -15.06 -0.72 18.28
C TYR A 199 -15.14 -0.46 19.78
N ARG A 200 -15.91 0.55 20.22
CA ARG A 200 -16.06 0.90 21.64
C ARG A 200 -16.72 -0.20 22.45
N SER A 201 -17.68 -0.90 21.87
CA SER A 201 -18.39 -2.00 22.53
C SER A 201 -17.48 -3.23 22.68
N ASN A 202 -16.76 -3.58 21.61
CA ASN A 202 -15.93 -4.77 21.57
C ASN A 202 -14.57 -4.60 22.26
N THR A 203 -14.03 -3.38 22.35
CA THR A 203 -12.77 -3.13 23.10
C THR A 203 -12.93 -3.47 24.59
N LYS A 204 -14.14 -3.27 25.15
CA LYS A 204 -14.43 -3.58 26.55
C LYS A 204 -14.49 -5.09 26.80
N GLU A 205 -15.11 -5.83 25.90
CA GLU A 205 -15.35 -7.27 26.05
C GLU A 205 -14.18 -8.12 25.54
N HIS A 206 -13.42 -7.60 24.56
CA HIS A 206 -12.33 -8.29 23.88
C HIS A 206 -11.12 -7.35 23.66
N PRO A 207 -10.44 -6.90 24.72
CA PRO A 207 -9.31 -5.96 24.60
C PRO A 207 -8.15 -6.51 23.76
N ASP A 208 -7.94 -7.82 23.77
CA ASP A 208 -6.88 -8.49 22.99
C ASP A 208 -7.17 -8.51 21.47
N VAL A 209 -8.43 -8.33 21.08
CA VAL A 209 -8.90 -8.40 19.68
C VAL A 209 -8.85 -7.03 19.01
N VAL A 210 -8.96 -5.97 19.80
CA VAL A 210 -9.10 -4.61 19.30
C VAL A 210 -7.78 -3.85 19.49
N SER A 211 -6.82 -4.16 18.62
CA SER A 211 -5.43 -3.69 18.69
C SER A 211 -5.24 -2.24 18.19
N SER A 212 -4.00 -1.72 18.27
CA SER A 212 -3.63 -0.44 17.63
C SER A 212 -3.93 -0.43 16.13
N SER A 213 -3.79 -1.57 15.46
CA SER A 213 -4.10 -1.72 14.04
C SER A 213 -5.60 -1.54 13.76
N ALA A 214 -6.48 -1.98 14.67
CA ALA A 214 -7.93 -1.73 14.56
C ALA A 214 -8.26 -0.23 14.58
N ARG A 215 -7.60 0.54 15.46
CA ARG A 215 -7.72 2.01 15.51
C ARG A 215 -7.27 2.66 14.20
N LEU A 216 -6.17 2.18 13.62
CA LEU A 216 -5.68 2.65 12.32
C LEU A 216 -6.69 2.36 11.20
N GLY A 217 -7.32 1.18 11.20
CA GLY A 217 -8.38 0.82 10.25
C GLY A 217 -9.54 1.83 10.27
N LEU A 218 -10.05 2.15 11.45
CA LEU A 218 -11.11 3.16 11.63
C LEU A 218 -10.73 4.54 11.09
N VAL A 219 -9.56 5.04 11.47
CA VAL A 219 -9.06 6.36 11.03
C VAL A 219 -8.92 6.41 9.52
N THR A 220 -8.31 5.37 8.93
CA THR A 220 -8.05 5.33 7.50
C THR A 220 -9.31 5.13 6.66
N GLY A 221 -10.26 4.31 7.12
CA GLY A 221 -11.57 4.19 6.50
C GLY A 221 -12.34 5.50 6.51
N ALA A 222 -12.48 6.12 7.70
CA ALA A 222 -13.17 7.40 7.86
C ALA A 222 -12.59 8.51 6.98
N ALA A 223 -11.26 8.52 6.79
CA ALA A 223 -10.58 9.51 5.97
C ALA A 223 -10.99 9.51 4.49
N ARG A 224 -11.49 8.38 3.97
CA ARG A 224 -11.98 8.28 2.59
C ARG A 224 -13.29 9.03 2.38
N GLN A 225 -14.11 9.11 3.43
CA GLN A 225 -15.37 9.84 3.40
C GLN A 225 -15.16 11.31 3.80
N ASP A 226 -14.50 11.54 4.93
CA ASP A 226 -14.21 12.89 5.45
C ASP A 226 -12.89 12.90 6.23
N PRO A 227 -11.82 13.51 5.68
CA PRO A 227 -10.56 13.69 6.40
C PRO A 227 -10.70 14.40 7.75
N ARG A 228 -11.69 15.30 7.93
CA ARG A 228 -11.92 15.99 9.21
C ARG A 228 -12.35 15.02 10.30
N LEU A 229 -13.24 14.09 9.96
CA LEU A 229 -13.66 13.04 10.86
C LEU A 229 -12.47 12.16 11.27
N ALA A 230 -11.60 11.80 10.32
CA ALA A 230 -10.39 11.04 10.62
C ALA A 230 -9.49 11.74 11.64
N PHE A 231 -9.26 13.06 11.53
CA PHE A 231 -8.46 13.81 12.50
C PHE A 231 -9.10 13.88 13.89
N LYS A 232 -10.43 13.96 13.96
CA LYS A 232 -11.15 13.83 15.23
C LYS A 232 -10.93 12.45 15.85
N LEU A 233 -11.05 11.39 15.06
CA LEU A 233 -10.79 10.02 15.51
C LEU A 233 -9.35 9.80 15.96
N ILE A 234 -8.37 10.38 15.27
CA ILE A 234 -6.95 10.31 15.69
C ILE A 234 -6.77 10.83 17.11
N SER A 235 -7.41 11.95 17.42
CA SER A 235 -7.35 12.57 18.74
C SER A 235 -8.09 11.73 19.78
N GLU A 236 -9.30 11.26 19.46
CA GLU A 236 -10.11 10.41 20.37
C GLU A 236 -9.47 9.05 20.67
N LEU A 237 -8.74 8.47 19.72
CA LEU A 237 -8.13 7.15 19.82
C LEU A 237 -6.68 7.17 20.33
N GLY A 238 -6.16 8.36 20.67
CA GLY A 238 -4.79 8.54 21.18
C GLY A 238 -3.72 8.15 20.17
N LEU A 239 -3.95 8.46 18.89
CA LEU A 239 -3.09 8.07 17.76
C LEU A 239 -2.21 9.22 17.24
N SER A 240 -2.30 10.40 17.85
CA SER A 240 -1.71 11.61 17.30
C SER A 240 -0.16 11.60 17.24
N SER A 241 0.49 10.78 18.06
CA SER A 241 1.96 10.58 18.04
C SER A 241 2.40 9.39 17.18
N ASP A 242 1.46 8.61 16.63
CA ASP A 242 1.77 7.46 15.79
C ASP A 242 2.13 7.90 14.37
N MET A 243 3.43 7.80 14.06
CA MET A 243 3.97 8.18 12.75
C MET A 243 3.40 7.34 11.59
N GLN A 244 2.82 6.17 11.84
CA GLN A 244 2.22 5.37 10.78
C GLN A 244 0.89 5.95 10.30
N VAL A 245 0.18 6.67 11.16
CA VAL A 245 -1.17 7.17 10.87
C VAL A 245 -1.14 8.20 9.76
N GLY A 246 -0.32 9.25 9.88
CA GLY A 246 -0.21 10.28 8.85
C GLY A 246 0.30 9.74 7.51
N GLN A 247 1.26 8.81 7.54
CA GLN A 247 1.77 8.15 6.34
C GLN A 247 0.68 7.34 5.63
N ASN A 248 -0.13 6.58 6.38
CA ASN A 248 -1.22 5.80 5.81
C ASN A 248 -2.33 6.69 5.25
N LEU A 249 -2.68 7.78 5.93
CA LEU A 249 -3.62 8.79 5.41
C LEU A 249 -3.13 9.37 4.09
N ALA A 250 -1.86 9.79 4.04
CA ALA A 250 -1.26 10.37 2.85
C ALA A 250 -1.23 9.38 1.68
N ARG A 251 -0.85 8.12 1.91
CA ARG A 251 -0.80 7.07 0.89
C ARG A 251 -2.15 6.81 0.22
N GLN A 252 -3.26 7.08 0.91
CA GLN A 252 -4.60 6.85 0.35
C GLN A 252 -5.08 7.95 -0.60
N THR A 253 -4.44 9.13 -0.60
CA THR A 253 -4.83 10.25 -1.46
C THR A 253 -4.40 10.02 -2.92
N LYS A 254 -5.31 9.59 -3.79
CA LYS A 254 -5.06 9.26 -5.21
C LYS A 254 -5.20 10.49 -6.12
N THR A 255 -6.04 11.44 -5.75
CA THR A 255 -6.34 12.62 -6.56
C THR A 255 -5.80 13.90 -5.94
N THR A 256 -5.59 14.94 -6.76
CA THR A 256 -5.24 16.30 -6.29
C THR A 256 -6.27 16.85 -5.30
N ALA A 257 -7.55 16.53 -5.50
CA ALA A 257 -8.63 16.93 -4.61
C ALA A 257 -8.50 16.27 -3.23
N GLU A 258 -8.23 14.97 -3.18
CA GLU A 258 -8.01 14.24 -1.92
C GLU A 258 -6.77 14.72 -1.17
N LYS A 259 -5.64 14.96 -1.87
CA LYS A 259 -4.42 15.53 -1.29
C LYS A 259 -4.70 16.89 -0.64
N THR A 260 -5.45 17.73 -1.34
CA THR A 260 -5.85 19.08 -0.86
C THR A 260 -6.80 19.00 0.33
N ALA A 261 -7.81 18.12 0.27
CA ALA A 261 -8.77 17.93 1.35
C ALA A 261 -8.10 17.43 2.64
N LEU A 262 -7.18 16.46 2.52
CA LEU A 262 -6.41 15.95 3.66
C LEU A 262 -5.56 17.05 4.31
N LEU A 263 -4.84 17.84 3.51
CA LEU A 263 -4.03 18.94 4.01
C LEU A 263 -4.87 20.06 4.66
N ALA A 264 -6.01 20.41 4.05
CA ALA A 264 -6.92 21.41 4.61
C ALA A 264 -7.49 20.96 5.96
N ALA A 265 -7.95 19.71 6.05
CA ALA A 265 -8.47 19.14 7.29
C ALA A 265 -7.39 19.05 8.39
N PHE A 266 -6.16 18.68 8.02
CA PHE A 266 -5.03 18.72 8.94
C PHE A 266 -4.80 20.12 9.50
N ARG A 267 -4.66 21.12 8.62
CA ARG A 267 -4.44 22.52 9.02
C ARG A 267 -5.56 23.07 9.90
N GLU A 268 -6.81 22.70 9.62
CA GLU A 268 -7.97 23.08 10.44
C GLU A 268 -7.90 22.46 11.83
N GLN A 269 -7.61 21.16 11.95
CA GLN A 269 -7.43 20.49 13.25
C GLN A 269 -6.33 21.15 14.09
N MET A 270 -5.22 21.55 13.44
CA MET A 270 -4.08 22.15 14.14
C MET A 270 -4.34 23.57 14.64
N LYS A 271 -5.39 24.27 14.20
CA LYS A 271 -5.72 25.61 14.73
C LYS A 271 -6.22 25.58 16.17
N GLY A 272 -6.74 24.44 16.63
CA GLY A 272 -7.38 24.30 17.94
C GLY A 272 -6.58 23.51 18.98
N THR A 273 -5.39 23.03 18.64
CA THR A 273 -4.56 22.19 19.53
C THR A 273 -3.50 23.01 20.26
N SER A 274 -3.33 22.76 21.56
CA SER A 274 -2.27 23.35 22.38
C SER A 274 -0.99 22.50 22.43
N ASP A 275 -1.03 21.26 21.95
CA ASP A 275 0.11 20.35 21.93
C ASP A 275 0.89 20.51 20.61
N ALA A 276 1.92 21.36 20.66
CA ALA A 276 2.77 21.66 19.51
C ALA A 276 3.59 20.45 19.04
N ASP A 277 4.04 19.59 19.96
CA ASP A 277 4.91 18.45 19.64
C ASP A 277 4.14 17.38 18.88
N THR A 278 2.96 17.04 19.37
CA THR A 278 2.04 16.11 18.68
C THR A 278 1.63 16.65 17.31
N SER A 279 1.36 17.95 17.21
CA SER A 279 1.03 18.61 15.94
C SER A 279 2.17 18.52 14.93
N ASN A 280 3.40 18.70 15.41
CA ASN A 280 4.60 18.60 14.59
C ASN A 280 4.87 17.17 14.12
N ALA A 281 4.67 16.18 14.98
CA ALA A 281 4.82 14.76 14.63
C ALA A 281 3.84 14.34 13.53
N LEU A 282 2.56 14.71 13.69
CA LEU A 282 1.52 14.41 12.70
C LEU A 282 1.78 15.13 11.37
N ARG A 283 2.20 16.41 11.40
CA ARG A 283 2.61 17.15 10.19
C ARG A 283 3.69 16.40 9.43
N LYS A 284 4.78 16.02 10.12
CA LYS A 284 5.91 15.32 9.50
C LYS A 284 5.45 14.01 8.87
N SER A 285 4.70 13.20 9.61
CA SER A 285 4.17 11.93 9.12
C SER A 285 3.32 12.07 7.85
N ILE A 286 2.41 13.04 7.80
CA ILE A 286 1.56 13.28 6.62
C ILE A 286 2.41 13.75 5.43
N MET A 287 3.25 14.77 5.64
CA MET A 287 4.06 15.38 4.58
C MET A 287 5.06 14.39 4.00
N GLU A 288 5.72 13.60 4.85
CA GLU A 288 6.68 12.59 4.41
C GLU A 288 5.97 11.45 3.65
N GLY A 289 4.79 11.03 4.11
CA GLY A 289 3.96 10.05 3.41
C GLY A 289 3.48 10.55 2.05
N MET A 290 3.09 11.82 1.94
CA MET A 290 2.70 12.45 0.68
C MET A 290 3.89 12.49 -0.28
N ALA A 291 5.06 12.93 0.20
CA ALA A 291 6.28 13.01 -0.61
C ALA A 291 6.75 11.63 -1.11
N THR A 292 6.62 10.59 -0.29
CA THR A 292 6.91 9.21 -0.71
C THR A 292 6.04 8.83 -1.90
N LYS A 293 4.72 9.02 -1.78
CA LYS A 293 3.77 8.71 -2.87
C LYS A 293 4.01 9.56 -4.12
N MET A 294 4.28 10.85 -3.95
CA MET A 294 4.59 11.75 -5.07
C MET A 294 5.86 11.35 -5.80
N THR A 295 6.84 10.80 -5.07
CA THR A 295 8.06 10.26 -5.68
C THR A 295 7.74 9.06 -6.58
N GLU A 296 6.85 8.17 -6.14
CA GLU A 296 6.40 7.01 -6.92
C GLU A 296 5.62 7.42 -8.19
N GLU A 297 4.77 8.43 -8.07
CA GLU A 297 3.99 8.99 -9.18
C GLU A 297 4.90 9.71 -10.20
N GLY A 298 5.93 10.41 -9.71
CA GLY A 298 6.85 11.24 -10.48
C GLY A 298 6.57 12.73 -10.32
N TYR A 299 7.53 13.56 -10.72
CA TYR A 299 7.46 15.02 -10.51
C TYR A 299 6.30 15.66 -11.26
N GLU A 300 6.11 15.30 -12.54
CA GLU A 300 5.08 15.92 -13.39
C GLU A 300 3.65 15.72 -12.87
N ALA A 301 3.37 14.54 -12.30
CA ALA A 301 2.07 14.25 -11.68
C ALA A 301 1.82 15.10 -10.42
N SER A 302 2.87 15.63 -9.80
CA SER A 302 2.83 16.35 -8.52
C SER A 302 2.97 17.86 -8.68
N ALA A 303 3.60 18.33 -9.76
CA ALA A 303 3.98 19.74 -9.97
C ALA A 303 2.81 20.73 -9.80
N SER A 304 1.65 20.42 -10.38
CA SER A 304 0.46 21.27 -10.25
C SER A 304 0.00 21.42 -8.80
N TRP A 305 -0.05 20.31 -8.05
CA TRP A 305 -0.43 20.35 -6.65
C TRP A 305 0.61 21.11 -5.81
N LEU A 306 1.91 20.85 -6.01
CA LEU A 306 3.00 21.54 -5.33
C LEU A 306 2.94 23.07 -5.50
N GLY A 307 2.56 23.54 -6.70
CA GLY A 307 2.41 24.97 -7.00
C GLY A 307 1.19 25.62 -6.32
N THR A 308 0.14 24.86 -6.01
CA THR A 308 -1.13 25.38 -5.48
C THR A 308 -1.34 25.11 -3.99
N ALA A 309 -0.60 24.17 -3.39
CA ALA A 309 -0.80 23.72 -2.00
C ALA A 309 -0.46 24.79 -0.94
N SER A 310 0.26 25.86 -1.33
CA SER A 310 0.71 26.94 -0.43
C SER A 310 1.34 26.38 0.85
N LEU A 311 2.37 25.56 0.68
CA LEU A 311 3.04 24.86 1.78
C LEU A 311 3.79 25.86 2.67
N SER A 312 3.69 25.68 3.99
CA SER A 312 4.57 26.36 4.93
C SER A 312 6.00 25.85 4.79
N GLN A 313 6.97 26.57 5.36
CA GLN A 313 8.36 26.15 5.34
C GLN A 313 8.54 24.78 6.03
N GLU A 314 7.86 24.54 7.15
CA GLU A 314 7.90 23.27 7.89
C GLU A 314 7.29 22.12 7.09
N GLU A 315 6.19 22.38 6.37
CA GLU A 315 5.55 21.39 5.49
C GLU A 315 6.45 21.04 4.31
N ALA A 316 7.05 22.04 3.67
CA ALA A 316 8.00 21.83 2.58
C ALA A 316 9.25 21.08 3.05
N GLN A 317 9.78 21.38 4.25
CA GLN A 317 10.90 20.65 4.84
C GLN A 317 10.56 19.18 5.10
N ALA A 318 9.37 18.91 5.66
CA ALA A 318 8.93 17.54 5.89
C ALA A 318 8.73 16.78 4.58
N MET A 319 8.18 17.42 3.55
CA MET A 319 8.10 16.80 2.22
C MET A 319 9.48 16.50 1.63
N ALA A 320 10.42 17.45 1.69
CA ALA A 320 11.79 17.24 1.22
C ALA A 320 12.46 16.02 1.88
N LYS A 321 12.22 15.81 3.19
CA LYS A 321 12.71 14.64 3.93
C LYS A 321 12.08 13.33 3.46
N GLY A 322 10.78 13.34 3.13
CA GLY A 322 10.05 12.16 2.68
C GLY A 322 10.24 11.79 1.20
N LEU A 323 10.90 12.63 0.40
CA LEU A 323 11.27 12.25 -0.97
C LEU A 323 12.19 11.04 -0.94
N SER A 324 12.00 10.08 -1.85
CA SER A 324 12.73 8.81 -1.83
C SER A 324 13.74 8.74 -2.97
N SER A 325 15.04 8.90 -2.68
CA SER A 325 16.10 8.99 -3.71
C SER A 325 16.18 7.72 -4.56
N TRP A 326 15.93 6.54 -3.99
CA TRP A 326 15.95 5.27 -4.71
C TRP A 326 14.69 5.01 -5.54
N GLN A 327 13.53 5.62 -5.21
CA GLN A 327 12.30 5.50 -5.99
C GLN A 327 12.18 6.56 -7.09
N MET A 328 13.01 7.60 -7.07
CA MET A 328 13.01 8.65 -8.09
C MET A 328 13.32 8.10 -9.49
N LYS A 329 12.53 8.55 -10.46
CA LYS A 329 12.78 8.38 -11.89
C LYS A 329 13.94 9.31 -12.29
N GLY A 330 14.80 8.88 -13.21
CA GLY A 330 16.08 9.56 -13.53
C GLY A 330 15.95 11.07 -13.70
N ASP A 331 15.18 11.50 -14.70
CA ASP A 331 15.02 12.92 -15.06
C ASP A 331 14.22 13.75 -14.04
N ASP A 332 13.54 13.11 -13.08
CA ASP A 332 12.76 13.81 -12.06
C ASP A 332 13.65 14.37 -10.94
N THR A 333 14.84 13.79 -10.73
CA THR A 333 15.71 14.16 -9.61
C THR A 333 16.04 15.66 -9.62
N GLY A 334 16.46 16.18 -10.77
CA GLY A 334 16.76 17.61 -10.93
C GLY A 334 15.57 18.50 -10.58
N LYS A 335 14.38 18.14 -11.05
CA LYS A 335 13.14 18.91 -10.80
C LYS A 335 12.77 18.95 -9.33
N TRP A 336 12.98 17.85 -8.61
CA TRP A 336 12.78 17.80 -7.16
C TRP A 336 13.81 18.65 -6.41
N ILE A 337 15.08 18.67 -6.84
CA ILE A 337 16.10 19.56 -6.27
C ILE A 337 15.77 21.03 -6.53
N ASP A 338 15.32 21.35 -7.74
CA ASP A 338 14.91 22.70 -8.12
C ASP A 338 13.70 23.17 -7.29
N TRP A 339 12.71 22.30 -7.09
CA TRP A 339 11.58 22.58 -6.20
C TRP A 339 12.02 22.83 -4.75
N MET A 340 12.92 21.99 -4.20
CA MET A 340 13.45 22.22 -2.84
C MET A 340 14.20 23.55 -2.76
N SER A 341 14.97 23.90 -3.80
CA SER A 341 15.76 25.13 -3.86
C SER A 341 14.89 26.39 -3.95
N ASP A 342 13.72 26.30 -4.57
CA ASP A 342 12.73 27.39 -4.61
C ASP A 342 12.00 27.56 -3.27
N LYS A 343 11.76 26.47 -2.53
CA LYS A 343 10.93 26.50 -1.31
C LYS A 343 11.70 26.60 -0.01
N LEU A 344 12.96 26.20 0.02
CA LEU A 344 13.72 26.00 1.25
C LEU A 344 15.07 26.72 1.19
N PRO A 345 15.61 27.14 2.36
CA PRO A 345 16.99 27.59 2.42
C PRO A 345 17.94 26.39 2.23
N ALA A 346 19.06 26.62 1.55
CA ALA A 346 19.94 25.55 1.05
C ALA A 346 20.49 24.63 2.16
N ASP A 347 20.72 25.16 3.35
CA ASP A 347 21.18 24.41 4.52
C ASP A 347 20.15 23.38 5.02
N ALA A 348 18.85 23.65 4.86
CA ALA A 348 17.78 22.76 5.31
C ALA A 348 17.70 21.44 4.52
N PHE A 349 18.26 21.38 3.31
CA PHE A 349 18.17 20.22 2.42
C PHE A 349 19.50 19.80 1.78
N LYS A 350 20.65 20.36 2.19
CA LYS A 350 21.98 19.99 1.67
C LYS A 350 22.22 18.47 1.70
N GLU A 351 21.95 17.83 2.84
CA GLU A 351 22.08 16.37 2.97
C GLU A 351 21.15 15.60 2.04
N LYS A 352 19.96 16.14 1.77
CA LYS A 352 19.01 15.54 0.84
C LYS A 352 19.49 15.63 -0.61
N VAL A 353 20.08 16.77 -0.99
CA VAL A 353 20.74 16.94 -2.30
C VAL A 353 21.88 15.93 -2.45
N ASN A 354 22.71 15.74 -1.43
CA ASN A 354 23.81 14.78 -1.47
C ASN A 354 23.30 13.33 -1.66
N ASP A 355 22.26 12.93 -0.93
CA ASP A 355 21.62 11.61 -1.08
C ASP A 355 21.07 11.40 -2.50
N MET A 356 20.27 12.35 -2.97
CA MET A 356 19.66 12.30 -4.30
C MET A 356 20.71 12.32 -5.43
N MET A 357 21.72 13.18 -5.32
CA MET A 357 22.76 13.32 -6.34
C MET A 357 23.66 12.09 -6.42
N ARG A 358 23.97 11.47 -5.28
CA ARG A 358 24.73 10.20 -5.25
C ARG A 358 23.96 9.09 -5.97
N ASN A 359 22.67 8.94 -5.67
CA ASN A 359 21.84 7.92 -6.31
C ASN A 359 21.70 8.19 -7.81
N TRP A 360 21.40 9.43 -8.19
CA TRP A 360 21.23 9.84 -9.58
C TRP A 360 22.52 9.65 -10.38
N THR A 361 23.67 10.07 -9.86
CA THR A 361 24.97 9.90 -10.53
C THR A 361 25.31 8.43 -10.75
N THR A 362 24.99 7.56 -9.78
CA THR A 362 25.22 6.12 -9.90
C THR A 362 24.37 5.49 -11.01
N ARG A 363 23.17 6.03 -11.27
CA ARG A 363 22.22 5.51 -12.26
C ARG A 363 22.42 6.13 -13.64
N ASP A 364 22.65 7.44 -13.68
CA ASP A 364 22.77 8.25 -14.88
C ASP A 364 23.68 9.47 -14.62
N TYR A 365 24.98 9.22 -14.60
CA TYR A 365 26.00 10.26 -14.42
C TYR A 365 25.95 11.33 -15.52
N LYS A 366 25.44 11.01 -16.71
CA LYS A 366 25.36 11.97 -17.81
C LYS A 366 24.28 13.01 -17.53
N ALA A 367 23.05 12.56 -17.26
CA ALA A 367 21.94 13.45 -16.94
C ALA A 367 22.23 14.27 -15.67
N ALA A 368 22.81 13.66 -14.64
CA ALA A 368 23.21 14.37 -13.42
C ALA A 368 24.25 15.48 -13.71
N GLY A 369 25.27 15.20 -14.53
CA GLY A 369 26.27 16.19 -14.92
C GLY A 369 25.71 17.31 -15.78
N GLU A 370 24.80 17.00 -16.72
CA GLU A 370 24.08 17.99 -17.52
C GLU A 370 23.24 18.93 -16.63
N TRP A 371 22.54 18.39 -15.64
CA TRP A 371 21.80 19.21 -14.68
C TRP A 371 22.72 20.13 -13.88
N ILE A 372 23.83 19.63 -13.33
CA ILE A 372 24.79 20.47 -12.56
C ILE A 372 25.35 21.61 -13.42
N ASN A 373 25.57 21.38 -14.72
CA ASN A 373 26.02 22.41 -15.64
C ASN A 373 24.93 23.45 -15.97
N ALA A 374 23.67 23.04 -15.95
CA ALA A 374 22.53 23.93 -16.16
C ALA A 374 22.11 24.69 -14.88
N THR A 375 22.46 24.18 -13.70
CA THR A 375 22.17 24.84 -12.42
C THR A 375 23.05 26.09 -12.25
N LYS A 376 22.46 27.18 -11.74
CA LYS A 376 23.20 28.40 -11.40
C LYS A 376 24.18 28.15 -10.24
N ASP A 377 25.28 28.90 -10.23
CA ASP A 377 26.22 28.86 -9.11
C ASP A 377 25.55 29.22 -7.78
N GLY A 378 25.83 28.41 -6.77
CA GLY A 378 25.26 28.54 -5.43
C GLY A 378 25.49 27.29 -4.58
N PRO A 379 25.04 27.29 -3.31
CA PRO A 379 25.31 26.19 -2.38
C PRO A 379 24.78 24.83 -2.85
N VAL A 380 23.63 24.80 -3.52
CA VAL A 380 23.02 23.57 -4.05
C VAL A 380 23.87 22.97 -5.16
N ARG A 381 24.28 23.78 -6.14
CA ARG A 381 25.17 23.34 -7.23
C ARG A 381 26.51 22.86 -6.68
N GLN A 382 27.06 23.55 -5.69
CA GLN A 382 28.33 23.16 -5.06
C GLN A 382 28.22 21.81 -4.34
N ALA A 383 27.17 21.61 -3.54
CA ALA A 383 26.92 20.33 -2.86
C ALA A 383 26.72 19.18 -3.87
N ALA A 384 25.97 19.44 -4.94
CA ALA A 384 25.76 18.50 -6.02
C ALA A 384 27.05 18.15 -6.77
N ALA A 385 27.84 19.16 -7.18
CA ALA A 385 29.11 18.97 -7.89
C ALA A 385 30.14 18.22 -7.04
N GLN A 386 30.22 18.53 -5.74
CA GLN A 386 31.05 17.80 -4.79
C GLN A 386 30.65 16.33 -4.72
N THR A 387 29.35 16.05 -4.53
CA THR A 387 28.84 14.68 -4.45
C THR A 387 29.06 13.93 -5.77
N TYR A 388 28.81 14.58 -6.91
CA TYR A 388 29.02 14.02 -8.24
C TYR A 388 30.49 13.61 -8.42
N ALA A 389 31.42 14.53 -8.17
CA ALA A 389 32.86 14.29 -8.30
C ALA A 389 33.30 13.09 -7.46
N VAL A 390 32.90 13.03 -6.19
CA VAL A 390 33.24 11.92 -5.29
C VAL A 390 32.60 10.60 -5.75
N THR A 391 31.39 10.65 -6.32
CA THR A 391 30.67 9.44 -6.78
C THR A 391 31.30 8.83 -8.04
N VAL A 392 31.81 9.65 -8.96
CA VAL A 392 32.45 9.16 -10.20
C VAL A 392 33.93 8.79 -10.02
N ALA A 393 34.58 9.25 -8.95
CA ALA A 393 36.01 9.06 -8.69
C ALA A 393 36.52 7.60 -8.75
N PRO A 394 35.79 6.58 -8.25
CA PRO A 394 36.24 5.19 -8.37
C PRO A 394 36.38 4.70 -9.82
N TYR A 395 35.68 5.34 -10.76
CA TYR A 395 35.61 4.92 -12.15
C TYR A 395 36.46 5.83 -13.05
N GLU A 396 36.28 7.15 -12.92
CA GLU A 396 36.87 8.20 -13.76
C GLU A 396 37.51 9.31 -12.88
N PRO A 397 38.64 9.04 -12.21
CA PRO A 397 39.21 9.98 -11.25
C PRO A 397 39.73 11.27 -11.89
N GLU A 398 40.14 11.24 -13.16
CA GLU A 398 40.50 12.44 -13.94
C GLU A 398 39.29 13.37 -14.12
N SER A 399 38.14 12.83 -14.54
CA SER A 399 36.90 13.59 -14.68
C SER A 399 36.39 14.07 -13.31
N ALA A 400 36.52 13.25 -12.27
CA ALA A 400 36.19 13.65 -10.90
C ALA A 400 37.01 14.87 -10.45
N ALA A 401 38.32 14.87 -10.74
CA ALA A 401 39.19 15.99 -10.44
C ALA A 401 38.76 17.27 -11.16
N GLN A 402 38.41 17.19 -12.45
CA GLN A 402 37.89 18.33 -13.21
C GLN A 402 36.61 18.90 -12.60
N TRP A 403 35.69 18.04 -12.15
CA TRP A 403 34.48 18.48 -11.46
C TRP A 403 34.79 19.14 -10.11
N ALA A 404 35.70 18.57 -9.33
CA ALA A 404 36.12 19.15 -8.06
C ALA A 404 36.85 20.50 -8.23
N GLU A 405 37.57 20.72 -9.33
CA GLU A 405 38.17 22.01 -9.67
C GLU A 405 37.12 23.12 -9.91
N THR A 406 35.86 22.76 -10.24
CA THR A 406 34.76 23.74 -10.38
C THR A 406 34.25 24.28 -9.04
N LEU A 407 34.63 23.66 -7.92
CA LEU A 407 34.25 24.10 -6.59
C LEU A 407 35.07 25.33 -6.16
N PRO A 408 34.49 26.28 -5.41
CA PRO A 408 35.26 27.35 -4.78
C PRO A 408 36.33 26.79 -3.84
N ALA A 409 37.40 27.56 -3.65
CA ALA A 409 38.42 27.20 -2.66
C ALA A 409 37.82 27.12 -1.25
N GLY A 410 38.12 26.04 -0.54
CA GLY A 410 37.65 25.80 0.82
C GLY A 410 37.43 24.32 1.12
N THR A 411 36.80 24.06 2.28
CA THR A 411 36.65 22.72 2.86
C THR A 411 36.01 21.71 1.93
N ASP A 412 34.94 22.08 1.22
CA ASP A 412 34.21 21.15 0.36
C ASP A 412 35.06 20.65 -0.82
N ARG A 413 35.87 21.55 -1.41
CA ARG A 413 36.82 21.19 -2.48
C ARG A 413 37.97 20.35 -1.97
N ASP A 414 38.56 20.74 -0.84
CA ASP A 414 39.69 20.01 -0.26
C ASP A 414 39.28 18.58 0.14
N GLN A 415 38.05 18.42 0.65
CA GLN A 415 37.48 17.11 0.97
C GLN A 415 37.21 16.27 -0.29
N ALA A 416 36.71 16.88 -1.37
CA ALA A 416 36.54 16.21 -2.65
C ALA A 416 37.89 15.73 -3.19
N PHE A 417 38.90 16.59 -3.22
CA PHE A 417 40.25 16.26 -3.65
C PHE A 417 40.86 15.10 -2.84
N LYS A 418 40.76 15.11 -1.51
CA LYS A 418 41.22 13.99 -0.68
C LYS A 418 40.53 12.67 -1.01
N SER A 419 39.21 12.71 -1.23
CA SER A 419 38.41 11.52 -1.56
C SER A 419 38.79 10.99 -2.94
N ILE A 420 38.94 11.88 -3.93
CA ILE A 420 39.36 11.53 -5.29
C ILE A 420 40.76 10.94 -5.29
N HIS A 421 41.72 11.56 -4.58
CA HIS A 421 43.08 11.04 -4.44
C HIS A 421 43.10 9.61 -3.87
N ALA A 422 42.30 9.35 -2.83
CA ALA A 422 42.21 8.03 -2.22
C ALA A 422 41.67 6.96 -3.18
N GLU A 423 40.68 7.29 -4.01
CA GLU A 423 40.17 6.37 -5.04
C GLU A 423 41.15 6.23 -6.22
N TRP A 424 41.75 7.32 -6.66
CA TRP A 424 42.73 7.33 -7.75
C TRP A 424 43.94 6.48 -7.41
N LYS A 425 44.46 6.55 -6.17
CA LYS A 425 45.60 5.76 -5.71
C LYS A 425 45.38 4.24 -5.87
N LYS A 426 44.13 3.77 -5.76
CA LYS A 426 43.80 2.34 -5.96
C LYS A 426 43.91 1.90 -7.43
N LYS A 427 43.79 2.85 -8.36
CA LYS A 427 43.79 2.63 -9.82
C LYS A 427 45.16 2.95 -10.46
N ASP A 428 45.75 4.07 -10.07
CA ASP A 428 47.04 4.58 -10.54
C ASP A 428 47.69 5.44 -9.45
N GLU A 429 48.68 4.85 -8.76
CA GLU A 429 49.40 5.53 -7.67
C GLU A 429 50.26 6.69 -8.15
N ALA A 430 50.83 6.61 -9.37
CA ALA A 430 51.70 7.67 -9.90
C ALA A 430 50.89 8.92 -10.26
N ALA A 431 49.77 8.73 -10.97
CA ALA A 431 48.84 9.81 -11.29
C ALA A 431 48.23 10.43 -10.03
N ALA A 432 47.88 9.61 -9.03
CA ALA A 432 47.39 10.08 -7.74
C ALA A 432 48.43 10.95 -7.00
N ALA A 433 49.71 10.52 -6.98
CA ALA A 433 50.78 11.30 -6.36
C ALA A 433 51.01 12.66 -7.06
N GLU A 434 50.91 12.69 -8.40
CA GLU A 434 50.97 13.95 -9.15
C GLU A 434 49.78 14.86 -8.80
N PHE A 435 48.57 14.30 -8.77
CA PHE A 435 47.35 15.02 -8.39
C PHE A 435 47.45 15.58 -6.96
N ALA A 436 47.96 14.80 -6.01
CA ALA A 436 48.18 15.24 -4.63
C ALA A 436 49.15 16.43 -4.55
N ARG A 437 50.29 16.35 -5.26
CA ARG A 437 51.27 17.43 -5.32
C ARG A 437 50.68 18.69 -5.95
N LYS A 438 49.91 18.58 -7.03
CA LYS A 438 49.28 19.72 -7.72
C LYS A 438 48.28 20.44 -6.82
N ASN A 439 47.54 19.69 -6.02
CA ASN A 439 46.40 20.20 -5.24
C ASN A 439 46.69 20.35 -3.73
N GLY A 440 47.95 20.22 -3.31
CA GLY A 440 48.34 20.40 -1.91
C GLY A 440 47.76 19.36 -0.94
N ILE A 441 47.51 18.15 -1.43
CA ILE A 441 47.02 17.03 -0.60
C ILE A 441 48.23 16.42 0.10
N ALA A 442 48.19 16.33 1.43
CA ALA A 442 49.25 15.67 2.19
C ALA A 442 49.36 14.17 1.78
N PRO A 443 50.59 13.64 1.67
CA PRO A 443 50.86 12.29 1.16
C PRO A 443 50.27 11.16 1.99
#